data_AF-A0A090QWF9-F1
#
_entry.id   AF-A0A090QWF9-F1
#
_cell.length_a   1.000
_cell.length_b   1.000
_cell.length_c   1.000
_cell.angle_alpha   90.00
_cell.angle_beta   90.00
_cell.angle_gamma   90.00
#
_symmetry.space_group_name_H-M   'P 1'
#
loop_
_entity.id
_entity.type
_entity.pdbx_description
1 polymer ?
#
loop_
_entity_poly.entity_id
_entity_poly.type
_entity_poly.pdbx_seq_one_letter_code
_entity_poly.pdbx_strand_id
1 'polypeptide(L)'
;MIAFIMQGINMALFATFTSDFTLMIGAALAGVGYGTLLAVFPSITADYYGLKNYGANYGVLYTAWGVSGFIGLWLQLWRLIQPVLTHWLTLSVRQ
;
A
#
# COMPACT_ATOMS: atom_id res chain seq x y z
N MET A 1 13.30 11.57 3.77
CA MET A 1 14.00 10.28 4.01
C MET A 1 13.62 9.65 5.35
N ILE A 2 13.74 10.38 6.47
CA ILE A 2 13.37 9.86 7.81
C ILE A 2 11.92 9.31 7.86
N ALA A 3 10.95 10.06 7.32
CA ALA A 3 9.55 9.62 7.30
C ALA A 3 9.32 8.32 6.49
N PHE A 4 10.09 8.07 5.42
CA PHE A 4 9.98 6.82 4.64
C PHE A 4 10.54 5.62 5.42
N ILE A 5 11.68 5.81 6.10
CA ILE A 5 12.28 4.76 6.93
C ILE A 5 11.34 4.43 8.10
N MET A 6 10.82 5.45 8.76
CA MET A 6 9.83 5.30 9.83
C MET A 6 8.58 4.56 9.33
N GLN A 7 8.05 4.94 8.17
CA GLN A 7 6.90 4.27 7.56
C GLN A 7 7.20 2.80 7.22
N GLY A 8 8.38 2.51 6.67
CA GLY A 8 8.80 1.15 6.35
C GLY A 8 8.90 0.25 7.58
N ILE A 9 9.50 0.77 8.66
CA ILE A 9 9.58 0.07 9.95
C ILE A 9 8.18 -0.14 10.53
N ASN A 10 7.33 0.89 10.51
CA ASN A 10 5.96 0.79 11.02
C ASN A 10 5.15 -0.28 10.26
N MET A 11 5.24 -0.32 8.93
CA MET A 11 4.55 -1.33 8.11
C MET A 11 5.07 -2.75 8.34
N ALA A 12 6.38 -2.92 8.57
CA ALA A 12 6.96 -4.22 8.89
C ALA A 12 6.50 -4.73 10.27
N LEU A 13 6.43 -3.85 11.26
CA LEU A 13 5.97 -4.17 12.61
C LEU A 13 4.44 -4.26 12.73
N PHE A 14 3.70 -3.68 11.78
CA PHE A 14 2.23 -3.58 11.84
C PHE A 14 1.54 -4.94 12.01
N ALA A 15 2.09 -6.00 11.40
CA ALA A 15 1.57 -7.37 11.52
C ALA A 15 1.71 -7.96 12.93
N THR A 16 2.54 -7.38 13.78
CA THR A 16 2.78 -7.82 15.17
C THR A 16 1.92 -7.08 16.19
N PHE A 17 1.22 -6.01 15.78
CA PHE A 17 0.37 -5.22 16.66
C PHE A 17 -0.95 -5.94 16.89
N THR A 18 -1.20 -6.36 18.13
CA THR A 18 -2.40 -7.10 18.54
C THR A 18 -3.27 -6.35 19.54
N SER A 19 -2.73 -5.34 20.22
CA SER A 19 -3.47 -4.50 21.17
C SER A 19 -4.05 -3.27 20.47
N ASP A 20 -5.27 -2.90 20.83
CA ASP A 20 -5.98 -1.72 20.30
C ASP A 20 -5.10 -0.47 20.38
N PHE A 21 -4.42 -0.26 21.51
CA PHE A 21 -3.54 0.89 21.70
C PHE A 21 -2.33 0.87 20.74
N THR A 22 -1.72 -0.29 20.52
CA THR A 22 -0.60 -0.41 19.57
C THR A 22 -1.04 -0.21 18.12
N LEU A 23 -2.24 -0.65 17.76
CA LEU A 23 -2.82 -0.40 16.45
C LEU A 23 -3.14 1.08 16.23
N MET A 24 -3.63 1.79 17.25
CA MET A 24 -3.86 3.24 17.18
C MET A 24 -2.56 4.00 16.92
N ILE A 25 -1.48 3.65 17.63
CA ILE A 25 -0.15 4.27 17.40
C ILE A 25 0.34 3.94 15.99
N GLY A 26 0.26 2.67 15.58
CA GLY A 26 0.66 2.25 14.24
C GLY A 26 -0.11 2.99 13.13
N ALA A 27 -1.41 3.17 13.30
CA ALA A 27 -2.27 3.90 12.37
C ALA A 27 -1.93 5.39 12.33
N ALA A 28 -1.66 6.02 13.49
CA ALA A 28 -1.24 7.41 13.57
C ALA A 28 0.11 7.63 12.85
N LEU A 29 1.09 6.75 13.07
CA LEU A 29 2.38 6.78 12.38
C LEU A 29 2.22 6.58 10.87
N ALA A 30 1.32 5.68 10.45
CA ALA A 30 0.99 5.49 9.04
C ALA A 30 0.38 6.75 8.42
N GLY A 31 -0.50 7.45 9.16
CA GLY A 31 -1.09 8.72 8.75
C GLY A 31 -0.04 9.82 8.57
N VAL A 32 0.92 9.93 9.49
CA VAL A 32 2.04 10.90 9.39
C VAL A 32 2.92 10.59 8.18
N GLY A 33 3.24 9.32 7.95
CA GLY A 33 3.97 8.90 6.75
C GLY A 33 3.22 9.23 5.47
N TYR A 34 1.91 8.96 5.41
CA TYR A 34 1.09 9.29 4.24
C TYR A 34 1.01 10.80 3.99
N GLY A 35 0.85 11.62 5.04
CA GLY A 35 0.83 13.07 4.93
C GLY A 35 2.15 13.66 4.40
N THR A 36 3.29 13.06 4.77
CA THR A 36 4.60 13.49 4.25
C THR A 36 4.81 13.13 2.78
N LEU A 37 4.23 12.04 2.27
CA LEU A 37 4.28 11.69 0.84
C LEU A 37 3.66 12.77 -0.04
N LEU A 38 2.56 13.38 0.41
CA LEU A 38 1.83 14.44 -0.32
C LEU A 38 2.69 15.68 -0.57
N ALA A 39 3.64 15.98 0.32
CA ALA A 39 4.58 17.08 0.12
C ALA A 39 5.82 16.66 -0.67
N VAL A 40 6.31 15.44 -0.44
CA VAL A 40 7.60 14.99 -0.98
C VAL A 40 7.52 14.59 -2.46
N PHE A 41 6.49 13.85 -2.87
CA PHE A 41 6.34 13.41 -4.27
C PHE A 41 6.25 14.56 -5.28
N PRO A 42 5.43 15.60 -5.06
CA PRO A 42 5.43 16.75 -5.94
C PRO A 42 6.78 17.47 -5.95
N SER A 43 7.41 17.67 -4.80
CA SER A 43 8.74 18.30 -4.70
C SER A 43 9.82 17.55 -5.50
N ILE A 44 9.94 16.23 -5.30
CA ILE A 44 10.90 15.39 -6.02
C ILE A 44 10.62 15.38 -7.53
N THR A 45 9.34 15.33 -7.92
CA THR A 45 8.98 15.35 -9.35
C THR A 45 9.37 16.67 -10.00
N ALA A 46 9.22 17.79 -9.29
CA ALA A 46 9.65 19.10 -9.76
C ALA A 46 11.18 19.21 -9.84
N ASP A 47 11.89 18.72 -8.83
CA ASP A 47 13.35 18.79 -8.74
C ASP A 47 14.05 17.95 -9.84
N TYR A 48 13.58 16.72 -10.10
CA TYR A 48 14.23 15.81 -11.04
C TYR A 48 13.80 15.99 -12.49
N TYR A 49 12.54 16.35 -12.73
CA TYR A 49 11.99 16.41 -14.09
C TYR A 49 11.61 17.82 -14.57
N GLY A 50 11.79 18.82 -13.71
CA GLY A 50 11.50 20.22 -14.01
C GLY A 50 10.00 20.52 -14.13
N LEU A 51 9.68 21.82 -14.15
CA LEU A 51 8.30 22.29 -14.15
C LEU A 51 7.59 22.16 -15.51
N LYS A 52 8.34 22.05 -16.62
CA LYS A 52 7.80 22.05 -17.99
C LYS A 52 6.84 20.88 -18.26
N ASN A 53 7.18 19.68 -17.81
CA ASN A 53 6.38 18.46 -17.99
C ASN A 53 5.85 17.91 -16.66
N TYR A 54 5.73 18.78 -15.66
CA TYR A 54 5.44 18.40 -14.28
C TYR A 54 4.13 17.61 -14.14
N GLY A 55 3.04 18.08 -14.76
CA GLY A 55 1.75 17.42 -14.69
C GLY A 55 1.76 16.00 -15.30
N ALA A 56 2.47 15.80 -16.40
CA ALA A 56 2.58 14.48 -17.04
C ALA A 56 3.40 13.50 -16.18
N ASN A 57 4.56 13.93 -15.67
CA ASN A 57 5.42 13.08 -14.84
C ASN A 57 4.75 12.73 -13.50
N TYR A 58 4.07 13.71 -12.90
CA TYR A 58 3.30 13.49 -11.69
C TYR A 58 2.08 12.60 -11.92
N GLY A 59 1.45 12.70 -13.09
CA GLY A 59 0.38 11.81 -13.53
C GLY A 59 0.84 10.35 -13.66
N VAL A 60 2.03 10.11 -14.21
CA VAL A 60 2.64 8.77 -14.26
C VAL A 60 2.86 8.21 -12.85
N LEU A 61 3.39 9.03 -11.94
CA LEU A 61 3.61 8.64 -10.54
C LEU A 61 2.29 8.21 -9.85
N TYR A 62 1.22 8.99 -10.00
CA TYR A 62 -0.08 8.61 -9.42
C TYR A 62 -0.77 7.44 -10.13
N THR A 63 -0.50 7.24 -11.42
CA THR A 63 -0.96 6.04 -12.13
C THR A 63 -0.31 4.80 -11.54
N ALA A 64 1.01 4.83 -11.28
CA ALA A 64 1.71 3.74 -10.61
C ALA A 64 1.15 3.49 -9.20
N TRP A 65 0.81 4.55 -8.45
CA TRP A 65 0.13 4.44 -7.16
C TRP A 65 -1.22 3.71 -7.28
N GLY A 66 -2.05 4.07 -8.26
CA GLY A 66 -3.33 3.40 -8.52
C GLY A 66 -3.18 1.92 -8.90
N VAL A 67 -2.22 1.60 -9.78
CA VAL A 67 -1.93 0.21 -10.18
C VAL A 67 -1.49 -0.63 -8.99
N SER A 68 -0.70 -0.07 -8.07
CA SER A 68 -0.28 -0.78 -6.85
C SER A 68 -1.47 -1.19 -5.96
N GLY A 69 -2.47 -0.31 -5.83
CA GLY A 69 -3.71 -0.59 -5.09
C GLY A 69 -4.54 -1.69 -5.74
N PHE A 70 -4.64 -1.69 -7.09
CA PHE A 70 -5.32 -2.74 -7.83
C PHE A 70 -4.67 -4.11 -7.63
N ILE A 71 -3.34 -4.20 -7.73
CA ILE A 71 -2.60 -5.45 -7.53
C ILE A 71 -2.77 -5.96 -6.10
N GLY A 72 -2.67 -5.08 -5.10
CA GLY A 72 -2.87 -5.43 -3.70
C GLY A 72 -4.27 -6.00 -3.43
N LEU A 73 -5.31 -5.34 -3.95
CA LEU A 73 -6.68 -5.81 -3.85
C LEU A 73 -6.85 -7.18 -4.54
N TRP A 74 -6.31 -7.34 -5.75
CA TRP A 74 -6.40 -8.60 -6.48
C TRP A 74 -5.75 -9.77 -5.71
N LEU A 75 -4.56 -9.56 -5.14
CA LEU A 75 -3.89 -10.57 -4.31
C LEU A 75 -4.71 -10.93 -3.07
N GLN A 76 -5.32 -9.94 -2.41
CA GLN A 76 -6.16 -10.18 -1.24
C GLN A 76 -7.46 -10.91 -1.62
N LEU A 77 -8.07 -10.56 -2.76
CA LEU A 77 -9.25 -11.25 -3.27
C LEU A 77 -8.95 -12.72 -3.58
N TRP A 78 -7.84 -13.00 -4.26
CA TRP A 78 -7.42 -14.38 -4.53
C TRP A 78 -7.33 -15.20 -3.24
N ARG A 79 -6.72 -14.65 -2.18
CA ARG A 79 -6.62 -15.31 -0.86
C ARG A 79 -7.97 -15.62 -0.22
N LEU A 80 -8.98 -14.80 -0.45
CA LEU A 80 -10.33 -15.02 0.10
C LEU A 80 -11.10 -16.12 -0.65
N ILE A 81 -10.82 -16.33 -1.94
CA ILE A 81 -11.51 -17.33 -2.77
C ILE A 81 -10.89 -18.73 -2.58
N GLN A 82 -9.60 -18.82 -2.22
CA GLN A 82 -8.89 -20.09 -2.02
C GLN A 82 -9.63 -21.13 -1.15
N PRO A 83 -10.19 -20.80 0.03
CA PRO A 83 -10.89 -21.77 0.87
C PRO A 83 -12.18 -22.32 0.23
N VAL A 84 -12.89 -21.47 -0.52
CA VAL A 84 -14.10 -21.85 -1.23
C VAL A 84 -13.75 -22.77 -2.40
N LEU A 85 -12.78 -22.39 -3.23
CA LEU A 85 -12.28 -23.20 -4.34
C LEU A 85 -11.80 -24.58 -3.88
N THR A 86 -11.02 -24.64 -2.80
CA THR A 86 -10.53 -25.90 -2.24
C THR A 86 -11.68 -26.75 -1.70
N HIS A 87 -12.66 -26.16 -1.04
CA HIS A 87 -13.86 -26.90 -0.61
C HIS A 87 -14.65 -27.49 -1.78
N TRP A 88 -14.94 -26.72 -2.83
CA TRP A 88 -15.65 -27.21 -4.02
C TRP A 88 -14.89 -28.33 -4.74
N LEU A 89 -13.57 -28.20 -4.88
CA LEU A 89 -12.72 -29.24 -5.47
C LEU A 89 -12.75 -30.54 -4.65
N THR A 90 -12.78 -30.45 -3.32
CA THR A 90 -12.89 -31.65 -2.47
C THR A 90 -14.25 -32.34 -2.58
N LEU A 91 -15.33 -31.59 -2.81
CA LEU A 91 -16.66 -32.16 -3.03
C LEU A 91 -16.77 -32.81 -4.41
N SER A 92 -16.18 -32.21 -5.45
CA SER A 92 -16.21 -32.77 -6.81
C SER A 92 -15.42 -34.07 -6.98
N VAL A 93 -14.45 -34.35 -6.08
CA VAL A 93 -13.68 -35.61 -6.09
C VAL A 93 -14.36 -36.70 -5.24
N ARG A 94 -15.29 -36.32 -4.36
CA ARG A 94 -16.03 -37.25 -3.48
C ARG A 94 -17.38 -37.70 -4.04
N GLN A 95 -17.79 -37.20 -5.21
CA GLN A 95 -18.95 -37.68 -5.98
C GLN A 95 -18.48 -38.50 -7.18
#